data_AF-A0A2D8WQX7-F1
#
_entry.id   AF-A0A2D8WQX7-F1
#
_cell.length_a   1.000
_cell.length_b   1.000
_cell.length_c   1.000
_cell.angle_alpha   90.00
_cell.angle_beta   90.00
_cell.angle_gamma   90.00
#
_symmetry.space_group_name_H-M   'P 1'
#
loop_
_entity.id
_entity.type
_entity.pdbx_description
1 polymer ?
#
loop_
_entity_poly.entity_id
_entity_poly.type
_entity_poly.pdbx_seq_one_letter_code
_entity_poly.pdbx_strand_id
1 'polypeptide(L)'
;MWLKLKEILSDKAYLIALLLPFPIWIYFSDLKGINYLSVNEILMLLILFPVTEELFFRGIIQPIIYKKFSKTWRSISVANVLTSLLFSVTHLFNHNPIWALSTFFPSLVFGWSKDRYNTLLAPLMLHCYYNAGWFYLAY
;
A
#
# COMPACT_ATOMS: atom_id res chain seq x y z
N MET A 1 -10.24 -15.23 -10.58
CA MET A 1 -8.91 -14.73 -10.14
C MET A 1 -8.01 -14.37 -11.32
N TRP A 2 -7.76 -15.28 -12.27
CA TRP A 2 -6.85 -15.05 -13.40
C TRP A 2 -7.22 -13.84 -14.29
N LEU A 3 -8.51 -13.66 -14.61
CA LEU A 3 -8.99 -12.50 -15.38
C LEU A 3 -8.69 -11.15 -14.70
N LYS A 4 -8.86 -11.08 -13.37
CA LYS A 4 -8.57 -9.86 -12.59
C LYS A 4 -7.08 -9.56 -12.55
N LEU A 5 -6.24 -10.59 -12.41
CA LEU A 5 -4.78 -10.41 -12.46
C LEU A 5 -4.34 -9.86 -13.82
N LYS A 6 -4.88 -10.41 -14.92
CA LYS A 6 -4.58 -9.92 -16.27
C LYS A 6 -5.03 -8.47 -16.47
N GLU A 7 -6.24 -8.12 -16.00
CA GLU A 7 -6.76 -6.75 -16.01
C GLU A 7 -5.80 -5.78 -15.31
N ILE A 8 -5.41 -6.10 -14.07
CA ILE A 8 -4.49 -5.29 -13.26
C ILE A 8 -3.14 -5.09 -13.96
N LEU A 9 -2.51 -6.18 -14.40
CA LEU A 9 -1.15 -6.13 -14.97
C LEU A 9 -1.10 -5.52 -16.38
N SER A 10 -2.24 -5.46 -17.08
CA SER A 10 -2.35 -4.76 -18.37
C SER A 10 -2.61 -3.26 -18.24
N ASP A 11 -2.93 -2.77 -17.04
CA ASP A 11 -3.32 -1.40 -16.83
C ASP A 11 -2.11 -0.49 -16.61
N LYS A 12 -1.94 0.49 -17.51
CA LYS A 12 -0.85 1.46 -17.46
C LYS A 12 -0.79 2.21 -16.13
N ALA A 13 -1.93 2.55 -15.53
CA ALA A 13 -1.95 3.28 -14.27
C ALA A 13 -1.39 2.42 -13.12
N TYR A 14 -1.66 1.11 -13.13
CA TYR A 14 -1.11 0.19 -12.14
C TYR A 14 0.39 -0.03 -12.35
N LEU A 15 0.82 -0.14 -13.61
CA LEU A 15 2.25 -0.22 -13.93
C LEU A 15 3.01 1.04 -13.49
N ILE A 16 2.41 2.22 -13.64
CA ILE A 16 2.96 3.47 -13.10
C ILE A 16 3.00 3.42 -11.57
N ALA A 17 1.95 2.91 -10.92
CA ALA A 17 1.93 2.76 -9.47
C ALA A 17 3.08 1.86 -8.96
N LEU A 18 3.48 0.83 -9.72
CA LEU A 18 4.66 0.02 -9.38
C LEU A 18 5.98 0.83 -9.45
N LEU A 19 6.05 1.88 -10.27
CA LEU A 19 7.29 2.68 -10.42
C LEU A 19 7.40 3.83 -9.41
N LEU A 20 6.29 4.24 -8.78
CA LEU A 20 6.26 5.35 -7.83
C LEU A 20 7.28 5.29 -6.68
N PRO A 21 7.58 4.14 -6.04
CA PRO A 21 8.50 4.12 -4.91
C PRO A 21 9.98 4.17 -5.31
N PHE A 22 10.31 4.03 -6.60
CA PHE A 22 11.71 3.89 -7.07
C PHE A 22 12.60 5.07 -6.68
N PRO A 23 12.17 6.34 -6.82
CA PRO A 23 13.01 7.46 -6.41
C PRO A 23 13.35 7.42 -4.91
N ILE A 24 12.41 6.97 -4.07
CA ILE A 24 12.62 6.84 -2.62
C ILE A 24 13.59 5.68 -2.35
N TRP A 25 13.39 4.53 -2.97
CA TRP A 25 14.27 3.37 -2.79
C TRP A 25 15.70 3.64 -3.22
N ILE A 26 15.90 4.25 -4.40
CA ILE A 26 17.24 4.59 -4.90
C ILE A 26 17.93 5.56 -3.93
N TYR A 27 17.23 6.62 -3.51
CA TYR A 27 17.78 7.59 -2.59
C TYR A 27 18.26 6.96 -1.28
N PHE A 28 17.47 6.06 -0.68
CA PHE A 28 17.86 5.41 0.57
C PHE A 28 18.85 4.25 0.38
N SER A 29 18.84 3.56 -0.77
CA SER A 29 19.80 2.48 -1.04
C SER A 29 21.21 3.01 -1.17
N ASP A 30 21.37 4.20 -1.76
CA ASP A 30 22.67 4.86 -1.86
C ASP A 30 23.20 5.28 -0.48
N LEU A 31 22.30 5.49 0.48
CA LEU A 31 22.64 5.88 1.86
C LEU A 31 22.90 4.69 2.79
N LYS A 32 22.14 3.59 2.62
CA LYS A 32 22.10 2.48 3.59
C LYS A 32 22.59 1.13 3.03
N GLY A 33 22.68 0.98 1.72
CA GLY A 33 23.00 -0.30 1.07
C GLY A 33 21.81 -1.26 1.01
N ILE A 34 22.11 -2.54 0.74
CA ILE A 34 21.11 -3.62 0.66
C ILE A 34 21.06 -4.38 1.98
N ASN A 35 19.86 -4.58 2.51
CA ASN A 35 19.63 -5.39 3.70
C ASN A 35 19.32 -6.84 3.32
N TYR A 36 19.80 -7.80 4.10
CA TYR A 36 19.44 -9.22 3.95
C TYR A 36 18.44 -9.61 5.04
N LEU A 37 17.20 -9.85 4.64
CA LEU A 37 16.12 -10.24 5.55
C LEU A 37 16.18 -11.74 5.86
N SER A 38 15.96 -12.09 7.12
CA SER A 38 15.68 -13.45 7.55
C SER A 38 14.33 -13.95 7.00
N VAL A 39 14.14 -15.27 6.99
CA VAL A 39 12.85 -15.89 6.59
C VAL A 39 11.70 -15.36 7.45
N ASN A 40 11.92 -15.16 8.75
CA ASN A 40 10.90 -14.64 9.65
C ASN A 40 10.51 -13.20 9.31
N GLU A 41 11.48 -12.35 8.98
CA GLU A 41 11.21 -10.97 8.56
C GLU A 41 10.47 -10.92 7.23
N ILE A 42 10.83 -11.77 6.26
CA ILE A 42 10.09 -11.90 5.00
C ILE A 42 8.63 -12.28 5.28
N LEU A 43 8.39 -13.32 6.09
CA LEU A 43 7.05 -13.77 6.41
C LEU A 43 6.24 -12.69 7.14
N MET A 44 6.83 -12.01 8.12
CA MET A 44 6.13 -11.01 8.92
C MET A 44 5.91 -9.70 8.16
N LEU A 45 6.98 -9.10 7.64
CA LEU A 45 6.98 -7.74 7.11
C LEU A 45 6.44 -7.64 5.68
N LEU A 46 6.63 -8.70 4.86
CA LEU A 46 6.27 -8.67 3.44
C LEU A 46 4.97 -9.41 3.16
N ILE A 47 4.52 -10.29 4.06
CA ILE A 47 3.32 -11.11 3.85
C ILE A 47 2.28 -10.88 4.95
N LEU A 48 2.56 -11.28 6.19
CA LEU A 48 1.55 -11.31 7.24
C LEU A 48 1.02 -9.91 7.59
N PHE A 49 1.89 -8.93 7.82
CA PHE A 49 1.44 -7.55 8.09
C PHE A 49 0.68 -6.96 6.89
N PRO A 50 1.19 -6.96 5.65
CA PRO A 50 0.43 -6.46 4.50
C PRO A 50 -0.93 -7.15 4.33
N VAL A 51 -1.00 -8.48 4.48
CA VAL A 51 -2.27 -9.22 4.38
C VAL A 51 -3.25 -8.75 5.45
N THR A 52 -2.84 -8.71 6.72
CA THR A 52 -3.70 -8.28 7.82
C THR A 52 -4.16 -6.85 7.65
N GLU A 53 -3.25 -5.95 7.29
CA GLU A 53 -3.57 -4.54 7.08
C GLU A 53 -4.52 -4.33 5.91
N GLU A 54 -4.30 -4.96 4.75
CA GLU A 54 -5.23 -4.82 3.62
C GLU A 54 -6.59 -5.45 3.89
N LEU A 55 -6.65 -6.59 4.57
CA LEU A 55 -7.93 -7.18 4.99
C LEU A 55 -8.71 -6.23 5.90
N PHE A 56 -8.03 -5.58 6.84
CA PHE A 56 -8.67 -4.66 7.78
C PHE A 56 -9.05 -3.33 7.12
N PHE A 57 -8.08 -2.62 6.56
CA PHE A 57 -8.30 -1.27 6.04
C PHE A 57 -9.10 -1.29 4.73
N ARG A 58 -8.77 -2.17 3.77
CA ARG A 58 -9.40 -2.19 2.44
C ARG A 58 -10.56 -3.17 2.36
N GLY A 59 -10.54 -4.21 3.18
CA GLY A 59 -11.63 -5.19 3.28
C GLY A 59 -12.78 -4.74 4.17
N ILE A 60 -12.51 -3.97 5.24
CA ILE A 60 -13.53 -3.59 6.24
C ILE A 60 -13.74 -2.08 6.30
N ILE A 61 -12.70 -1.30 6.64
CA ILE A 61 -12.84 0.13 6.95
C ILE A 61 -13.26 0.95 5.72
N GLN A 62 -12.53 0.84 4.60
CA GLN A 62 -12.82 1.59 3.37
C GLN A 62 -14.23 1.30 2.84
N PRO A 63 -14.70 0.03 2.75
CA PRO A 63 -16.09 -0.25 2.37
C PRO A 63 -17.14 0.33 3.33
N ILE A 64 -16.89 0.30 4.66
CA ILE A 64 -17.80 0.90 5.64
C ILE A 64 -17.92 2.41 5.43
N ILE A 65 -16.80 3.09 5.23
CA ILE A 65 -16.79 4.55 4.99
C ILE A 65 -17.44 4.86 3.63
N TYR A 66 -17.19 4.05 2.60
CA TYR A 66 -17.75 4.24 1.26
C TYR A 66 -19.28 4.18 1.24
N LYS A 67 -19.90 3.35 2.10
CA LYS A 67 -21.36 3.33 2.28
C LYS A 67 -21.94 4.67 2.72
N LYS A 68 -21.17 5.49 3.45
CA LYS A 68 -21.58 6.83 3.90
C LYS A 68 -21.11 7.93 2.95
N PHE A 69 -19.94 7.76 2.34
CA PHE A 69 -19.28 8.75 1.48
C PHE A 69 -18.83 8.11 0.17
N SER A 70 -19.75 8.03 -0.80
CA SER A 70 -19.51 7.38 -2.10
C SER A 70 -18.87 8.30 -3.16
N LYS A 71 -18.59 9.56 -2.81
CA LYS A 71 -17.97 10.53 -3.73
C LYS A 71 -16.59 10.02 -4.15
N THR A 72 -16.39 9.93 -5.46
CA THR A 72 -15.16 9.44 -6.08
C THR A 72 -14.71 10.40 -7.17
N TRP A 73 -13.43 10.77 -7.16
CA TRP A 73 -12.82 11.61 -8.19
C TRP A 73 -11.67 10.87 -8.85
N ARG A 74 -11.75 10.65 -10.18
CA ARG A 74 -10.71 9.96 -10.96
C ARG A 74 -10.22 8.63 -10.34
N SER A 75 -11.14 7.85 -9.77
CA SER A 75 -10.89 6.57 -9.06
C SER A 75 -10.27 6.69 -7.66
N ILE A 76 -10.26 7.88 -7.05
CA ILE A 76 -9.94 8.05 -5.63
C ILE A 76 -11.22 8.43 -4.88
N SER A 77 -11.69 7.56 -3.99
CA SER A 77 -12.85 7.84 -3.16
C SER A 77 -12.50 8.65 -1.91
N VAL A 78 -13.48 9.40 -1.39
CA VAL A 78 -13.37 10.00 -0.05
C VAL A 78 -13.09 8.92 1.01
N ALA A 79 -13.66 7.73 0.83
CA ALA A 79 -13.41 6.60 1.70
C ALA A 79 -11.94 6.16 1.70
N ASN A 80 -11.27 6.13 0.54
CA ASN A 80 -9.84 5.86 0.45
C ASN A 80 -9.03 6.92 1.22
N VAL A 81 -9.32 8.21 1.02
CA VAL A 81 -8.60 9.29 1.72
C VAL A 81 -8.73 9.15 3.24
N LEU A 82 -9.95 8.95 3.75
CA LEU A 82 -10.20 8.80 5.18
C LEU A 82 -9.57 7.51 5.74
N THR A 83 -9.64 6.40 5.01
CA THR A 83 -8.99 5.14 5.40
C THR A 83 -7.48 5.30 5.43
N SER A 84 -6.90 6.02 4.49
CA SER A 84 -5.46 6.28 4.42
C SER A 84 -4.98 7.17 5.56
N LEU A 85 -5.79 8.15 5.97
CA LEU A 85 -5.52 8.94 7.19
C LEU A 85 -5.54 8.06 8.44
N LEU A 86 -6.54 7.20 8.59
CA LEU A 86 -6.62 6.27 9.72
C LEU A 86 -5.42 5.30 9.74
N PHE A 87 -5.06 4.75 8.59
CA PHE A 87 -3.88 3.90 8.42
C PHE A 87 -2.59 4.61 8.86
N SER A 88 -2.43 5.87 8.45
CA SER A 88 -1.27 6.68 8.86
C SER A 88 -1.25 6.96 10.36
N VAL A 89 -2.41 7.23 10.97
CA VAL A 89 -2.51 7.42 12.44
C VAL A 89 -2.12 6.15 13.20
N THR A 90 -2.48 4.95 12.75
CA THR A 90 -2.07 3.72 13.44
C THR A 90 -0.56 3.48 13.37
N HIS A 91 0.16 4.11 12.44
CA HIS A 91 1.61 4.02 12.38
C HIS A 91 2.33 4.85 13.45
N LEU A 92 1.62 5.76 14.15
CA LEU A 92 2.18 6.50 15.29
C LEU A 92 2.57 5.61 16.47
N PHE A 93 2.03 4.39 16.57
CA PHE A 93 2.44 3.44 17.61
C PHE A 93 3.88 2.96 17.45
N ASN A 94 4.39 2.93 16.21
CA ASN A 94 5.71 2.37 15.89
C ASN A 94 6.67 3.40 15.29
N HIS A 95 6.18 4.57 14.88
CA HIS A 95 6.96 5.58 14.17
C HIS A 95 6.77 6.99 14.74
N ASN A 96 7.76 7.85 14.52
CA ASN A 96 7.59 9.28 14.79
C ASN A 96 6.53 9.89 13.85
N PRO A 97 5.99 11.09 14.15
CA PRO A 97 4.89 11.68 13.38
C PRO A 97 5.18 11.86 11.89
N ILE A 98 6.42 12.18 11.51
CA ILE A 98 6.79 12.41 10.11
C ILE A 98 6.75 11.10 9.34
N TRP A 99 7.33 10.03 9.89
CA TRP A 99 7.31 8.71 9.28
C TRP A 99 5.92 8.10 9.26
N ALA A 100 5.14 8.25 10.33
CA ALA A 100 3.74 7.83 10.34
C ALA A 100 2.92 8.56 9.27
N LEU A 101 3.09 9.88 9.12
CA LEU A 101 2.43 10.65 8.06
C LEU A 101 2.86 10.20 6.67
N SER A 102 4.12 9.82 6.48
CA SER A 102 4.63 9.37 5.18
C SER A 102 3.90 8.12 4.66
N THR A 103 3.38 7.26 5.56
CA THR A 103 2.63 6.06 5.15
C THR A 103 1.25 6.37 4.58
N PHE A 104 0.75 7.62 4.72
CA PHE A 104 -0.46 8.08 4.07
C PHE A 104 -0.40 7.94 2.54
N PHE A 105 0.73 8.29 1.93
CA PHE A 105 0.89 8.28 0.46
C PHE A 105 0.82 6.87 -0.16
N PRO A 106 1.61 5.87 0.29
CA PRO A 106 1.47 4.51 -0.24
C PRO A 106 0.08 3.93 0.08
N SER A 107 -0.46 4.22 1.27
CA SER A 107 -1.81 3.83 1.66
C SER A 107 -2.88 4.37 0.69
N LEU A 108 -2.74 5.61 0.22
CA LEU A 108 -3.62 6.20 -0.78
C LEU A 108 -3.55 5.48 -2.13
N VAL A 109 -2.36 5.04 -2.55
CA VAL A 109 -2.16 4.25 -3.77
C VAL A 109 -2.82 2.87 -3.64
N PHE A 110 -2.68 2.22 -2.48
CA PHE A 110 -3.33 0.92 -2.24
C PHE A 110 -4.85 1.07 -2.31
N GLY A 111 -5.43 2.03 -1.59
CA GLY A 111 -6.87 2.24 -1.62
C GLY A 111 -7.39 2.70 -2.99
N TRP A 112 -6.59 3.41 -3.80
CA TRP A 112 -6.92 3.74 -5.19
C TRP A 112 -7.02 2.47 -6.04
N SER A 113 -6.08 1.53 -5.88
CA SER A 113 -6.13 0.26 -6.59
C SER A 113 -7.34 -0.59 -6.17
N LYS A 114 -7.76 -0.52 -4.90
CA LYS A 114 -9.01 -1.14 -4.44
C LYS A 114 -10.22 -0.50 -5.11
N ASP A 115 -10.30 0.83 -5.16
CA ASP A 115 -11.39 1.57 -5.82
C ASP A 115 -11.46 1.26 -7.33
N ARG A 116 -10.30 1.14 -7.98
CA ARG A 116 -10.20 0.91 -9.43
C ARG A 116 -10.56 -0.52 -9.86
N TYR A 117 -10.05 -1.53 -9.17
CA TYR A 117 -10.19 -2.94 -9.60
C TYR A 117 -11.27 -3.71 -8.83
N ASN A 118 -11.79 -3.11 -7.76
CA ASN A 118 -12.76 -3.69 -6.84
C ASN A 118 -12.33 -5.07 -6.29
N THR A 119 -11.05 -5.23 -5.98
CA THR A 119 -10.48 -6.46 -5.40
C THR A 119 -9.42 -6.11 -4.36
N LEU A 120 -9.18 -7.01 -3.40
CA LEU A 120 -8.06 -6.89 -2.46
C LEU A 120 -6.73 -7.35 -3.06
N LEU A 121 -6.76 -8.03 -4.21
CA LEU A 121 -5.54 -8.52 -4.86
C LEU A 121 -4.61 -7.37 -5.28
N ALA A 122 -5.16 -6.31 -5.88
CA ALA A 122 -4.40 -5.16 -6.35
C ALA A 122 -3.69 -4.39 -5.20
N PRO A 123 -4.38 -3.96 -4.12
CA PRO A 123 -3.71 -3.28 -3.02
C PRO A 123 -2.70 -4.20 -2.33
N LEU A 124 -3.02 -5.48 -2.13
CA LEU A 124 -2.13 -6.42 -1.48
C LEU A 124 -0.81 -6.61 -2.25
N MET A 125 -0.89 -6.78 -3.57
CA MET A 125 0.30 -6.89 -4.42
C MET A 125 1.16 -5.64 -4.35
N LEU A 126 0.56 -4.45 -4.40
CA LEU A 126 1.29 -3.19 -4.25
C LEU A 126 1.92 -3.07 -2.87
N HIS A 127 1.22 -3.44 -1.81
CA HIS A 127 1.71 -3.33 -0.44
C HIS A 127 2.88 -4.27 -0.18
N CYS A 128 2.75 -5.56 -0.52
CA CYS A 128 3.86 -6.51 -0.41
C CYS A 128 5.08 -6.03 -1.22
N TYR A 129 4.87 -5.51 -2.42
CA TYR A 129 5.93 -4.98 -3.28
C TYR A 129 6.60 -3.73 -2.68
N TYR A 130 5.80 -2.81 -2.15
CA TYR A 130 6.29 -1.57 -1.54
C TYR A 130 7.12 -1.88 -0.27
N ASN A 131 6.63 -2.79 0.56
CA ASN A 131 7.36 -3.26 1.75
C ASN A 131 8.64 -3.99 1.38
N ALA A 132 8.61 -4.85 0.36
CA ALA A 132 9.81 -5.56 -0.08
C ALA A 132 10.92 -4.55 -0.44
N GLY A 133 10.66 -3.61 -1.35
CA GLY A 133 11.70 -2.63 -1.71
C GLY A 133 12.09 -1.72 -0.54
N TRP A 134 11.16 -1.33 0.34
CA TRP A 134 11.51 -0.56 1.53
C TRP A 134 12.46 -1.34 2.46
N PHE A 135 12.12 -2.58 2.82
CA PHE A 135 12.93 -3.35 3.77
C PHE A 135 14.25 -3.84 3.17
N TYR A 136 14.31 -4.13 1.87
CA TYR A 136 15.56 -4.52 1.21
C TYR A 136 16.49 -3.34 0.90
N LEU A 137 15.94 -2.16 0.56
CA LEU A 137 16.74 -1.08 -0.04
C LEU A 137 16.76 0.21 0.79
N ALA A 138 15.86 0.39 1.75
CA ALA A 138 15.67 1.69 2.40
C ALA A 138 15.53 1.67 3.93
N TYR A 139 15.37 0.49 4.53
CA TYR A 139 15.26 0.28 5.97
C TYR A 139 16.61 0.41 6.67
#